data_AF-A0A3B6GYW2-F1
#
_entry.id   AF-A0A3B6GYW2-F1
#
_cell.length_a   1.000
_cell.length_b   1.000
_cell.length_c   1.000
_cell.angle_alpha   90.00
_cell.angle_beta   90.00
_cell.angle_gamma   90.00
#
_symmetry.space_group_name_H-M   'P 1'
#
loop_
_entity.id
_entity.type
_entity.pdbx_description
1 polymer ?
#
loop_
_entity_poly.entity_id
_entity_poly.type
_entity_poly.pdbx_seq_one_letter_code
_entity_poly.pdbx_strand_id
1 'polypeptide(L)'
;MGGGHSRSESREGSGNGRYAHSASFQQPAAPHWGPPGAGGYPYGAGQDAQGGYYGAPPQQGGYAAPYPAYQPAPAAAQPPPARAGGANKPRLDRRYSRIADDFRSVEQVTDALAQAGLESSNLIVGIDFTKSNEWTGKFSFHGRSLHHISNVPNPYEQGISILGQTLSKFDEDNLIPCFGFGDASTHDQDVFCFYPDERPCNGFSEALERYRELVPHLRLAGPTSFAPIIEMAMTIVEQSGGQYHVLLIIADGQVTRSVDTASGQLSSQEQKTVDAIVRASELPLSIVLVGVGDGPWDMMKEFDDNIPARAFDNFQFVNFSEIMSKNMPQSRKEAAFALSALMEIPQQYKATVELGILGRRSMKAPERVPLPPPGGSHDAYSYGTKSFSKPQPSTSSSAYPPYETAHSAAPAAPSSAYDNQVCPICLVNPKDMAFGCGHQTCCECGQTLESCPICRSPITTRIKLY
;
A
#
# COMPACT_ATOMS: atom_id res chain seq x y z
N MET A 1 86.49 6.19 -15.30
CA MET A 1 86.46 4.74 -15.00
C MET A 1 84.99 4.38 -14.87
N GLY A 2 84.33 3.92 -15.93
CA GLY A 2 84.30 2.53 -16.45
C GLY A 2 83.11 1.82 -15.78
N GLY A 3 81.95 1.61 -16.42
CA GLY A 3 81.66 0.67 -17.53
C GLY A 3 80.66 -0.38 -16.95
N GLY A 4 79.68 -0.98 -17.63
CA GLY A 4 79.16 -0.94 -18.99
C GLY A 4 77.88 -1.82 -19.10
N HIS A 5 77.15 -1.60 -20.20
CA HIS A 5 76.20 -2.44 -20.98
C HIS A 5 75.78 -3.84 -20.47
N SER A 6 74.56 -4.36 -20.74
CA SER A 6 74.00 -4.57 -22.09
C SER A 6 72.51 -4.99 -22.08
N ARG A 7 71.77 -4.55 -23.11
CA ARG A 7 70.51 -5.13 -23.63
C ARG A 7 70.82 -6.29 -24.60
N SER A 8 69.87 -7.19 -24.83
CA SER A 8 69.56 -7.70 -26.19
C SER A 8 68.27 -8.53 -26.26
N GLU A 9 67.38 -8.12 -27.17
CA GLU A 9 66.29 -8.90 -27.80
C GLU A 9 66.84 -10.09 -28.61
N SER A 10 65.97 -11.07 -28.96
CA SER A 10 65.66 -11.45 -30.37
C SER A 10 65.02 -12.84 -30.54
N ARG A 11 63.99 -12.86 -31.42
CA ARG A 11 63.66 -13.85 -32.48
C ARG A 11 62.80 -15.10 -32.21
N GLU A 12 61.55 -14.97 -32.67
CA GLU A 12 60.87 -15.73 -33.76
C GLU A 12 61.44 -17.07 -34.29
N GLY A 13 60.53 -18.02 -34.55
CA GLY A 13 60.66 -18.93 -35.70
C GLY A 13 59.96 -20.31 -35.65
N SER A 14 58.73 -20.38 -36.15
CA SER A 14 58.12 -21.42 -37.04
C SER A 14 58.05 -22.92 -36.68
N GLY A 15 56.86 -23.53 -36.92
CA GLY A 15 56.76 -24.97 -37.22
C GLY A 15 55.39 -25.67 -37.14
N ASN A 16 54.53 -25.46 -38.15
CA ASN A 16 53.47 -26.34 -38.74
C ASN A 16 52.88 -27.58 -38.01
N GLY A 17 51.54 -27.67 -38.00
CA GLY A 17 50.75 -28.89 -37.78
C GLY A 17 49.32 -28.79 -38.36
N ARG A 18 49.02 -29.65 -39.34
CA ARG A 18 47.91 -29.67 -40.33
C ARG A 18 46.48 -30.01 -39.85
N TYR A 19 45.51 -29.39 -40.54
CA TYR A 19 44.20 -29.86 -41.06
C TYR A 19 43.36 -30.94 -40.33
N ALA A 20 42.09 -30.61 -40.02
CA ALA A 20 40.91 -31.43 -40.35
C ALA A 20 39.60 -30.62 -40.24
N HIS A 21 38.64 -30.99 -41.08
CA HIS A 21 37.43 -30.28 -41.53
C HIS A 21 36.35 -30.01 -40.48
N SER A 22 35.72 -28.84 -40.60
CA SER A 22 34.41 -28.51 -40.06
C SER A 22 33.30 -29.18 -40.88
N ALA A 23 32.45 -29.96 -40.20
CA ALA A 23 31.20 -30.49 -40.75
C ALA A 23 30.04 -29.60 -40.29
N SER A 24 29.33 -29.07 -41.28
CA SER A 24 28.07 -28.35 -41.19
C SER A 24 26.98 -29.25 -40.61
N PHE A 25 26.26 -28.79 -39.59
CA PHE A 25 25.00 -29.40 -39.17
C PHE A 25 23.86 -28.38 -39.26
N GLN A 26 22.80 -28.84 -39.93
CA GLN A 26 21.62 -28.11 -40.35
C GLN A 26 20.67 -27.78 -39.19
N GLN A 27 20.02 -26.62 -39.31
CA GLN A 27 18.87 -26.18 -38.53
C GLN A 27 17.64 -27.06 -38.81
N PRO A 28 16.80 -27.38 -37.80
CA PRO A 28 15.43 -27.81 -38.03
C PRO A 28 14.46 -26.62 -38.06
N ALA A 29 13.55 -26.67 -39.03
CA ALA A 29 12.55 -25.67 -39.37
C ALA A 29 11.42 -25.54 -38.34
N ALA A 30 10.90 -24.31 -38.22
CA ALA A 30 9.72 -23.94 -37.45
C ALA A 30 8.40 -24.34 -38.16
N PRO A 31 7.33 -24.69 -37.42
CA PRO A 31 6.00 -24.86 -38.01
C PRO A 31 5.29 -23.52 -38.19
N HIS A 32 4.95 -23.24 -39.45
CA HIS A 32 4.17 -22.10 -39.93
C HIS A 32 2.69 -22.24 -39.51
N TRP A 33 2.16 -21.29 -38.75
CA TRP A 33 0.71 -21.09 -38.58
C TRP A 33 0.24 -20.00 -39.55
N GLY A 34 -0.63 -20.37 -40.49
CA GLY A 34 -1.28 -19.44 -41.43
C GLY A 34 -2.50 -18.75 -40.82
N PRO A 35 -2.95 -17.62 -41.39
CA PRO A 35 -4.08 -16.85 -40.89
C PRO A 35 -5.43 -17.46 -41.32
N PRO A 36 -6.53 -17.27 -40.56
CA PRO A 36 -7.85 -17.77 -40.95
C PRO A 36 -8.48 -16.89 -42.04
N GLY A 37 -8.93 -17.55 -43.11
CA GLY A 37 -9.58 -16.95 -44.26
C GLY A 37 -11.01 -16.48 -43.96
N ALA A 38 -11.35 -15.34 -44.54
CA ALA A 38 -12.69 -14.80 -44.64
C ALA A 38 -13.41 -15.32 -45.90
N GLY A 39 -14.70 -15.61 -45.78
CA GLY A 39 -15.73 -15.27 -46.78
C GLY A 39 -15.94 -16.17 -48.00
N GLY A 40 -17.13 -16.75 -48.10
CA GLY A 40 -17.75 -17.36 -49.28
C GLY A 40 -18.82 -18.34 -48.80
N TYR A 41 -20.13 -18.17 -49.04
CA TYR A 41 -20.91 -18.15 -50.29
C TYR A 41 -22.33 -17.54 -50.01
N PRO A 42 -23.26 -17.45 -51.00
CA PRO A 42 -23.16 -16.92 -52.36
C PRO A 42 -24.24 -15.84 -52.66
N TYR A 43 -24.04 -15.10 -53.74
CA TYR A 43 -25.08 -14.27 -54.39
C TYR A 43 -26.07 -15.15 -55.18
N GLY A 44 -27.36 -14.82 -55.08
CA GLY A 44 -28.42 -15.21 -56.00
C GLY A 44 -29.45 -14.09 -56.11
N ALA A 45 -29.60 -13.53 -57.32
CA ALA A 45 -30.45 -12.39 -57.65
C ALA A 45 -31.76 -12.83 -58.35
N GLY A 46 -32.79 -11.97 -58.28
CA GLY A 46 -34.03 -12.03 -59.09
C GLY A 46 -35.28 -11.83 -58.21
N GLN A 47 -35.89 -10.64 -58.16
CA GLN A 47 -36.87 -10.03 -59.08
C GLN A 47 -38.33 -10.16 -58.59
N ASP A 48 -38.90 -8.98 -58.32
CA ASP A 48 -40.27 -8.49 -58.53
C ASP A 48 -41.55 -9.21 -58.03
N ALA A 49 -42.46 -8.32 -57.58
CA ALA A 49 -43.93 -8.33 -57.74
C ALA A 49 -44.83 -8.72 -56.55
N GLN A 50 -45.56 -7.67 -56.11
CA GLN A 50 -47.01 -7.63 -55.87
C GLN A 50 -47.67 -8.48 -54.77
N GLY A 51 -48.31 -7.74 -53.85
CA GLY A 51 -49.74 -7.95 -53.55
C GLY A 51 -50.08 -8.58 -52.19
N GLY A 52 -51.12 -8.04 -51.54
CA GLY A 52 -51.93 -8.83 -50.61
C GLY A 52 -52.19 -8.24 -49.24
N TYR A 53 -53.17 -7.34 -49.17
CA TYR A 53 -53.93 -6.97 -47.97
C TYR A 53 -54.47 -8.18 -47.20
N TYR A 54 -54.51 -8.11 -45.86
CA TYR A 54 -55.71 -8.39 -45.05
C TYR A 54 -55.65 -7.53 -43.77
N GLY A 55 -56.67 -6.72 -43.56
CA GLY A 55 -56.86 -5.90 -42.36
C GLY A 55 -58.08 -6.34 -41.55
N ALA A 56 -58.16 -5.83 -40.32
CA ALA A 56 -59.37 -5.62 -39.50
C ALA A 56 -58.98 -4.77 -38.25
N PRO A 57 -59.91 -4.09 -37.56
CA PRO A 57 -60.67 -2.93 -38.01
C PRO A 57 -60.58 -1.71 -37.04
N PRO A 58 -61.07 -0.50 -37.43
CA PRO A 58 -61.00 0.73 -36.63
C PRO A 58 -62.37 1.26 -36.12
N GLN A 59 -62.36 2.04 -35.04
CA GLN A 59 -63.38 3.08 -34.69
C GLN A 59 -62.62 4.21 -33.95
N GLN A 60 -62.32 5.38 -34.55
CA GLN A 60 -63.14 6.63 -34.66
C GLN A 60 -63.77 7.08 -33.32
N GLY A 61 -63.62 8.31 -32.80
CA GLY A 61 -62.96 9.58 -33.19
C GLY A 61 -62.84 10.46 -31.91
N GLY A 62 -62.36 11.70 -31.88
CA GLY A 62 -61.91 12.65 -32.87
C GLY A 62 -61.31 13.90 -32.18
N TYR A 63 -61.01 14.90 -33.02
CA TYR A 63 -60.73 16.33 -32.77
C TYR A 63 -59.50 16.78 -31.97
N ALA A 64 -58.82 17.76 -32.57
CA ALA A 64 -57.52 18.35 -32.25
C ALA A 64 -57.60 19.56 -31.32
N ALA A 65 -56.50 19.85 -30.59
CA ALA A 65 -55.87 21.17 -30.35
C ALA A 65 -54.84 21.11 -29.18
N PRO A 66 -53.87 22.04 -29.07
CA PRO A 66 -52.54 21.81 -28.50
C PRO A 66 -52.38 22.13 -27.00
N TYR A 67 -51.32 21.54 -26.42
CA TYR A 67 -50.72 21.69 -25.09
C TYR A 67 -51.14 22.87 -24.18
N PRO A 68 -51.45 22.60 -22.89
CA PRO A 68 -51.27 23.56 -21.81
C PRO A 68 -49.92 23.37 -21.09
N ALA A 69 -49.22 24.49 -20.90
CA ALA A 69 -48.03 24.62 -20.08
C ALA A 69 -48.33 24.28 -18.60
N TYR A 70 -47.48 23.45 -18.00
CA TYR A 70 -47.54 23.13 -16.57
C TYR A 70 -46.93 24.27 -15.74
N GLN A 71 -47.68 24.71 -14.72
CA GLN A 71 -47.29 25.72 -13.74
C GLN A 71 -46.29 25.15 -12.71
N PRO A 72 -45.37 25.98 -12.16
CA PRO A 72 -44.46 25.56 -11.10
C PRO A 72 -45.16 25.48 -9.74
N ALA A 73 -44.83 24.41 -8.99
CA ALA A 73 -45.32 24.13 -7.64
C ALA A 73 -44.74 25.09 -6.57
N PRO A 74 -45.43 25.32 -5.43
CA PRO A 74 -45.05 26.32 -4.44
C PRO A 74 -43.85 25.89 -3.58
N ALA A 75 -43.04 26.89 -3.20
CA ALA A 75 -41.82 26.76 -2.42
C ALA A 75 -42.07 26.17 -1.02
N ALA A 76 -41.33 25.11 -0.69
CA ALA A 76 -41.22 24.60 0.67
C ALA A 76 -40.37 25.55 1.53
N ALA A 77 -40.88 25.89 2.71
CA ALA A 77 -40.25 26.80 3.66
C ALA A 77 -38.92 26.23 4.19
N GLN A 78 -37.88 27.08 4.22
CA GLN A 78 -36.59 26.76 4.84
C GLN A 78 -36.69 26.76 6.37
N PRO A 79 -35.98 25.84 7.08
CA PRO A 79 -35.83 25.93 8.52
C PRO A 79 -34.88 27.09 8.90
N PRO A 80 -35.01 27.68 10.10
CA PRO A 80 -34.23 28.85 10.49
C PRO A 80 -32.75 28.47 10.70
N PRO A 81 -31.80 29.41 10.51
CA PRO A 81 -30.39 29.13 10.68
C PRO A 81 -30.07 28.91 12.16
N ALA A 82 -29.49 27.75 12.46
CA ALA A 82 -28.84 27.50 13.74
C ALA A 82 -27.70 28.51 13.90
N ARG A 83 -27.75 29.32 14.97
CA ARG A 83 -26.62 30.14 15.42
C ARG A 83 -25.51 29.22 15.90
N ALA A 84 -24.53 28.95 15.04
CA ALA A 84 -23.26 28.35 15.45
C ALA A 84 -22.32 29.47 15.93
N GLY A 85 -22.11 29.51 17.25
CA GLY A 85 -20.97 30.20 17.85
C GLY A 85 -19.66 29.62 17.32
N GLY A 86 -18.67 30.50 17.16
CA GLY A 86 -17.48 30.23 16.36
C GLY A 86 -16.53 29.16 16.88
N ALA A 87 -15.88 28.52 15.92
CA ALA A 87 -14.43 28.38 15.87
C ALA A 87 -14.04 28.57 14.40
N ASN A 88 -13.30 29.64 14.08
CA ASN A 88 -12.70 29.82 12.76
C ASN A 88 -11.70 28.68 12.53
N LYS A 89 -12.12 27.58 11.92
CA LYS A 89 -11.15 26.69 11.27
C LYS A 89 -10.54 27.50 10.11
N PRO A 90 -9.21 27.60 10.00
CA PRO A 90 -8.58 28.23 8.85
C PRO A 90 -9.14 27.54 7.59
N ARG A 91 -9.74 28.30 6.68
CA ARG A 91 -9.98 27.80 5.32
C ARG A 91 -8.60 27.46 4.76
N LEU A 92 -8.43 26.22 4.31
CA LEU A 92 -7.28 25.79 3.48
C LEU A 92 -6.91 26.91 2.52
N ASP A 93 -5.65 27.37 2.57
CA ASP A 93 -5.13 28.18 1.50
C ASP A 93 -5.28 27.36 0.21
N ARG A 94 -5.95 27.93 -0.78
CA ARG A 94 -6.25 27.26 -2.05
C ARG A 94 -4.98 26.80 -2.78
N ARG A 95 -3.81 27.31 -2.38
CA ARG A 95 -2.49 26.88 -2.87
C ARG A 95 -2.03 25.52 -2.35
N TYR A 96 -2.58 25.04 -1.23
CA TYR A 96 -2.21 23.75 -0.63
C TYR A 96 -3.35 22.73 -0.64
N SER A 97 -4.47 23.03 -1.29
CA SER A 97 -5.56 22.05 -1.45
C SER A 97 -5.21 20.96 -2.47
N ARG A 98 -4.44 21.34 -3.49
CA ARG A 98 -3.93 20.50 -4.56
C ARG A 98 -2.60 21.07 -5.04
N ILE A 99 -1.55 20.28 -5.05
CA ILE A 99 -0.23 20.68 -5.55
C ILE A 99 -0.11 20.25 -7.02
N ALA A 100 0.66 20.99 -7.83
CA ALA A 100 0.81 20.73 -9.26
C ALA A 100 2.22 20.24 -9.59
N ASP A 101 2.33 19.47 -10.68
CA ASP A 101 3.59 18.95 -11.21
C ASP A 101 4.44 20.05 -11.86
N ASP A 102 5.26 20.73 -11.06
CA ASP A 102 6.02 21.90 -11.50
C ASP A 102 7.49 21.61 -11.90
N PHE A 103 8.03 20.43 -11.58
CA PHE A 103 9.46 20.12 -11.74
C PHE A 103 9.78 19.24 -12.96
N ARG A 104 10.96 19.43 -13.55
CA ARG A 104 11.43 18.69 -14.74
C ARG A 104 12.68 17.83 -14.51
N SER A 105 13.35 17.97 -13.36
CA SER A 105 14.48 17.13 -12.98
C SER A 105 14.60 17.02 -11.46
N VAL A 106 15.28 15.97 -10.99
CA VAL A 106 15.51 15.75 -9.56
C VAL A 106 16.31 16.90 -8.97
N GLU A 107 17.28 17.47 -9.69
CA GLU A 107 18.07 18.62 -9.24
C GLU A 107 17.19 19.85 -8.97
N GLN A 108 16.17 20.11 -9.81
CA GLN A 108 15.24 21.21 -9.56
C GLN A 108 14.43 21.00 -8.27
N VAL A 109 14.06 19.75 -7.96
CA VAL A 109 13.41 19.42 -6.69
C VAL A 109 14.39 19.63 -5.53
N THR A 110 15.62 19.13 -5.64
CA THR A 110 16.67 19.34 -4.63
C THR A 110 16.88 20.82 -4.34
N ASP A 111 17.01 21.63 -5.39
CA ASP A 111 17.20 23.07 -5.27
C ASP A 111 15.97 23.75 -4.64
N ALA A 112 14.76 23.30 -4.98
CA ALA A 112 13.53 23.82 -4.39
C ALA A 112 13.36 23.45 -2.91
N LEU A 113 13.77 22.24 -2.51
CA LEU A 113 13.81 21.80 -1.11
C LEU A 113 14.82 22.63 -0.32
N ALA A 114 16.04 22.78 -0.85
CA ALA A 114 17.07 23.62 -0.24
C ALA A 114 16.63 25.09 -0.11
N GLN A 115 16.01 25.66 -1.14
CA GLN A 115 15.45 27.02 -1.10
C GLN A 115 14.27 27.17 -0.15
N ALA A 116 13.49 26.10 0.06
CA ALA A 116 12.44 26.09 1.07
C ALA A 116 12.99 26.04 2.51
N GLY A 117 14.30 25.78 2.67
CA GLY A 117 14.95 25.61 3.95
C GLY A 117 14.82 24.20 4.51
N LEU A 118 14.59 23.19 3.66
CA LEU A 118 14.73 21.79 4.06
C LEU A 118 16.21 21.41 3.90
N GLU A 119 16.94 21.42 5.02
CA GLU A 119 18.35 21.02 5.05
C GLU A 119 18.51 19.50 5.13
N SER A 120 17.56 18.83 5.79
CA SER A 120 17.47 17.39 5.97
C SER A 120 16.01 16.96 6.17
N SER A 121 15.70 15.72 5.80
CA SER A 121 14.43 15.04 6.07
C SER A 121 14.68 13.68 6.69
N ASN A 122 13.65 13.08 7.28
CA ASN A 122 13.71 11.70 7.76
C ASN A 122 12.79 10.83 6.91
N LEU A 123 13.25 9.65 6.50
CA LEU A 123 12.49 8.73 5.67
C LEU A 123 11.90 7.58 6.50
N ILE A 124 10.67 7.19 6.19
CA ILE A 124 10.01 6.00 6.75
C ILE A 124 9.56 5.13 5.57
N VAL A 125 9.75 3.81 5.65
CA VAL A 125 9.34 2.88 4.59
C VAL A 125 8.28 1.90 5.10
N GLY A 126 7.17 1.81 4.38
CA GLY A 126 6.12 0.82 4.57
C GLY A 126 5.97 -0.08 3.34
N ILE A 127 6.03 -1.40 3.54
CA ILE A 127 5.88 -2.39 2.48
C ILE A 127 4.60 -3.19 2.67
N ASP A 128 3.76 -3.18 1.64
CA ASP A 128 2.57 -4.01 1.54
C ASP A 128 2.95 -5.49 1.34
N PHE A 129 2.49 -6.36 2.22
CA PHE A 129 2.63 -7.82 2.14
C PHE A 129 1.27 -8.54 2.09
N THR A 130 0.28 -7.90 1.47
CA THR A 130 -1.05 -8.49 1.25
C THR A 130 -1.01 -9.51 0.11
N LYS A 131 -2.00 -10.40 0.11
CA LYS A 131 -2.10 -11.53 -0.82
C LYS A 131 -2.38 -11.11 -2.25
N SER A 132 -2.91 -9.91 -2.48
CA SER A 132 -3.17 -9.42 -3.84
C SER A 132 -1.93 -9.37 -4.72
N ASN A 133 -0.76 -9.19 -4.11
CA ASN A 133 0.55 -9.30 -4.74
C ASN A 133 0.81 -10.63 -5.46
N GLU A 134 0.05 -11.70 -5.18
CA GLU A 134 0.14 -12.98 -5.91
C GLU A 134 -0.41 -12.87 -7.34
N TRP A 135 -1.38 -11.99 -7.59
CA TRP A 135 -2.07 -11.89 -8.89
C TRP A 135 -1.95 -10.53 -9.58
N THR A 136 -1.58 -9.47 -8.87
CA THR A 136 -1.39 -8.12 -9.45
C THR A 136 -0.08 -7.95 -10.22
N GLY A 137 0.70 -9.03 -10.40
CA GLY A 137 1.82 -9.10 -11.35
C GLY A 137 1.49 -9.82 -12.66
N LYS A 138 0.20 -10.05 -12.96
CA LYS A 138 -0.24 -10.82 -14.12
C LYS A 138 0.30 -10.26 -15.43
N PHE A 139 0.20 -8.93 -15.62
CA PHE A 139 0.62 -8.27 -16.85
C PHE A 139 2.01 -7.64 -16.71
N SER A 140 2.22 -6.88 -15.63
CA SER A 140 3.45 -6.13 -15.36
C SER A 140 4.63 -7.00 -14.94
N PHE A 141 4.39 -8.21 -14.43
CA PHE A 141 5.44 -9.09 -13.93
C PHE A 141 5.33 -10.55 -14.41
N HIS A 142 4.73 -10.72 -15.59
CA HIS A 142 4.66 -11.98 -16.33
C HIS A 142 3.99 -13.13 -15.55
N GLY A 143 2.90 -12.84 -14.84
CA GLY A 143 2.15 -13.86 -14.10
C GLY A 143 2.79 -14.28 -12.78
N ARG A 144 3.88 -13.64 -12.36
CA ARG A 144 4.53 -13.91 -11.09
C ARG A 144 4.00 -12.99 -10.00
N SER A 145 4.10 -13.45 -8.75
CA SER A 145 3.89 -12.58 -7.60
C SER A 145 4.86 -11.40 -7.62
N LEU A 146 4.37 -10.22 -7.24
CA LEU A 146 5.18 -9.00 -7.11
C LEU A 146 6.27 -9.13 -6.02
N HIS A 147 6.14 -10.08 -5.09
CA HIS A 147 7.17 -10.42 -4.10
C HIS A 147 8.07 -11.59 -4.52
N HIS A 148 7.96 -12.12 -5.74
CA HIS A 148 8.77 -13.27 -6.14
C HIS A 148 10.27 -12.94 -6.07
N ILE A 149 11.00 -13.62 -5.18
CA ILE A 149 12.44 -13.45 -5.01
C ILE A 149 13.18 -14.28 -6.05
N SER A 150 14.02 -13.62 -6.85
CA SER A 150 14.88 -14.26 -7.85
C SER A 150 16.20 -13.51 -8.04
N ASN A 151 16.95 -13.86 -9.08
CA ASN A 151 18.12 -13.11 -9.54
C ASN A 151 17.74 -11.80 -10.24
N VAL A 152 16.50 -11.68 -10.72
CA VAL A 152 15.96 -10.45 -11.30
C VAL A 152 15.15 -9.72 -10.22
N PRO A 153 15.42 -8.44 -9.95
CA PRO A 153 14.67 -7.66 -8.98
C PRO A 153 13.18 -7.60 -9.33
N ASN A 154 12.33 -7.92 -8.36
CA ASN A 154 10.89 -7.71 -8.48
C ASN A 154 10.53 -6.20 -8.34
N PRO A 155 9.29 -5.79 -8.65
CA PRO A 155 8.92 -4.37 -8.62
C PRO A 155 9.14 -3.66 -7.28
N TYR A 156 8.96 -4.35 -6.14
CA TYR A 156 9.29 -3.79 -4.83
C TYR A 156 10.79 -3.55 -4.68
N GLU A 157 11.64 -4.52 -5.05
CA GLU A 157 13.09 -4.38 -5.01
C GLU A 157 13.60 -3.23 -5.89
N GLN A 158 13.01 -3.06 -7.08
CA GLN A 158 13.33 -1.95 -7.97
C GLN A 158 12.91 -0.61 -7.36
N GLY A 159 11.70 -0.52 -6.80
CA GLY A 159 11.22 0.68 -6.11
C GLY A 159 12.14 1.10 -4.96
N ILE A 160 12.44 0.17 -4.04
CA ILE A 160 13.36 0.39 -2.90
C ILE A 160 14.73 0.87 -3.40
N SER A 161 15.27 0.22 -4.43
CA SER A 161 16.61 0.55 -4.97
C SER A 161 16.67 1.95 -5.57
N ILE A 162 15.69 2.32 -6.39
CA ILE A 162 15.69 3.61 -7.11
C ILE A 162 15.38 4.77 -6.15
N LEU A 163 14.43 4.57 -5.23
CA LEU A 163 14.18 5.53 -4.15
C LEU A 163 15.44 5.71 -3.31
N GLY A 164 16.14 4.62 -2.97
CA GLY A 164 17.37 4.70 -2.20
C GLY A 164 18.47 5.51 -2.87
N GLN A 165 18.66 5.37 -4.19
CA GLN A 165 19.66 6.16 -4.93
C GLN A 165 19.33 7.65 -4.99
N THR A 166 18.04 8.00 -4.90
CA THR A 166 17.57 9.38 -5.07
C THR A 166 17.39 10.08 -3.73
N LEU A 167 16.70 9.42 -2.80
CA LEU A 167 16.24 9.99 -1.54
C LEU A 167 17.27 9.91 -0.42
N SER A 168 18.27 9.01 -0.49
CA SER A 168 19.30 8.90 0.55
C SER A 168 20.13 10.17 0.74
N LYS A 169 20.13 11.08 -0.25
CA LYS A 169 20.81 12.39 -0.14
C LYS A 169 20.07 13.38 0.75
N PHE A 170 18.80 13.14 1.00
CA PHE A 170 17.92 13.99 1.79
C PHE A 170 17.67 13.43 3.19
N ASP A 171 18.14 12.21 3.47
CA ASP A 171 18.01 11.59 4.79
C ASP A 171 19.15 12.05 5.70
N GLU A 172 18.84 12.54 6.90
CA GLU A 172 19.84 13.18 7.78
C GLU A 172 20.88 12.21 8.31
N ASP A 173 20.44 11.04 8.76
CA ASP A 173 21.24 10.09 9.53
C ASP A 173 21.41 8.74 8.81
N ASN A 174 20.77 8.56 7.65
CA ASN A 174 20.72 7.30 6.90
C ASN A 174 20.07 6.17 7.71
N LEU A 175 19.24 6.49 8.71
CA LEU A 175 18.50 5.52 9.53
C LEU A 175 17.04 5.49 9.10
N ILE A 176 16.62 4.38 8.50
CA ILE A 176 15.31 4.26 7.86
C ILE A 176 14.45 3.26 8.64
N PRO A 177 13.48 3.72 9.45
CA PRO A 177 12.45 2.86 10.00
C PRO A 177 11.70 2.13 8.88
N CYS A 178 11.76 0.80 8.87
CA CYS A 178 11.14 -0.05 7.86
C CYS A 178 10.10 -0.98 8.48
N PHE A 179 8.91 -1.00 7.89
CA PHE A 179 7.76 -1.75 8.37
C PHE A 179 7.09 -2.56 7.26
N GLY A 180 6.51 -3.69 7.64
CA GLY A 180 5.60 -4.46 6.79
C GLY A 180 4.17 -4.44 7.33
N PHE A 181 3.18 -4.58 6.46
CA PHE A 181 1.75 -4.70 6.84
C PHE A 181 0.99 -5.61 5.87
N GLY A 182 -0.16 -6.14 6.30
CA GLY A 182 -1.03 -6.95 5.44
C GLY A 182 -0.68 -8.44 5.35
N ASP A 183 0.39 -8.88 6.01
CA ASP A 183 0.69 -10.30 6.17
C ASP A 183 -0.24 -10.92 7.22
N ALA A 184 -0.20 -12.24 7.38
CA ALA A 184 -1.09 -12.94 8.30
C ALA A 184 -0.82 -12.68 9.79
N SER A 185 0.29 -12.02 10.15
CA SER A 185 0.51 -11.55 11.51
C SER A 185 -0.19 -10.21 11.79
N THR A 186 -0.34 -9.36 10.76
CA THR A 186 -0.79 -7.96 10.91
C THR A 186 -2.19 -7.69 10.38
N HIS A 187 -2.62 -8.40 9.33
CA HIS A 187 -3.87 -8.13 8.60
C HIS A 187 -4.00 -6.63 8.26
N ASP A 188 -5.19 -6.04 8.39
CA ASP A 188 -5.45 -4.60 8.23
C ASP A 188 -5.39 -3.81 9.55
N GLN A 189 -4.88 -4.41 10.63
CA GLN A 189 -4.88 -3.81 11.96
C GLN A 189 -3.50 -3.32 12.38
N ASP A 190 -2.43 -4.03 12.05
CA ASP A 190 -1.09 -3.81 12.58
C ASP A 190 -0.01 -3.58 11.52
N VAL A 191 1.17 -3.18 11.98
CA VAL A 191 2.41 -3.22 11.20
C VAL A 191 3.43 -4.01 12.01
N PHE A 192 4.39 -4.65 11.33
CA PHE A 192 5.56 -5.23 11.97
C PHE A 192 6.83 -4.48 11.59
N CYS A 193 7.78 -4.36 12.52
CA CYS A 193 9.10 -3.80 12.24
C CYS A 193 10.00 -4.82 11.54
N PHE A 194 10.92 -4.37 10.68
CA PHE A 194 11.83 -5.27 9.98
C PHE A 194 12.81 -5.99 10.92
N TYR A 195 13.17 -5.39 12.06
CA TYR A 195 14.08 -5.94 13.06
C TYR A 195 13.43 -6.07 14.45
N PRO A 196 13.66 -7.19 15.19
CA PRO A 196 13.00 -7.44 16.47
C PRO A 196 13.29 -6.43 17.59
N ASP A 197 14.44 -5.75 17.52
CA ASP A 197 14.86 -4.70 18.46
C ASP A 197 14.38 -3.30 18.05
N GLU A 198 13.47 -3.23 17.06
CA GLU A 198 12.89 -2.00 16.52
C GLU A 198 13.94 -1.03 15.94
N ARG A 199 15.16 -1.52 15.66
CA ARG A 199 16.19 -0.68 15.07
C ARG A 199 15.82 -0.29 13.63
N PRO A 200 16.10 0.96 13.22
CA PRO A 200 16.05 1.34 11.81
C PRO A 200 17.05 0.55 10.95
N CYS A 201 16.78 0.48 9.65
CA CYS A 201 17.74 0.02 8.65
C CYS A 201 18.81 1.11 8.42
N ASN A 202 20.07 0.70 8.26
CA ASN A 202 21.16 1.55 7.82
C ASN A 202 21.10 1.75 6.30
N GLY A 203 20.28 2.70 5.90
CA GLY A 203 20.00 3.07 4.52
C GLY A 203 19.17 2.03 3.76
N PHE A 204 18.84 2.39 2.52
CA PHE A 204 18.03 1.53 1.63
C PHE A 204 18.72 0.23 1.24
N SER A 205 20.05 0.16 1.32
CA SER A 205 20.80 -1.07 1.06
C SER A 205 20.43 -2.15 2.08
N GLU A 206 20.42 -1.83 3.38
CA GLU A 206 20.02 -2.77 4.42
C GLU A 206 18.51 -3.03 4.36
N ALA A 207 17.69 -2.02 4.03
CA ALA A 207 16.25 -2.21 3.84
C ALA A 207 15.94 -3.24 2.74
N LEU A 208 16.67 -3.18 1.61
CA LEU A 208 16.52 -4.12 0.49
C LEU A 208 16.96 -5.54 0.87
N GLU A 209 18.12 -5.66 1.54
CA GLU A 209 18.62 -6.95 2.02
C GLU A 209 17.61 -7.59 2.97
N ARG A 210 17.13 -6.81 3.95
CA ARG A 210 16.17 -7.29 4.94
C ARG A 210 14.81 -7.64 4.35
N TYR A 211 14.34 -6.88 3.36
CA TYR A 211 13.16 -7.24 2.58
C TYR A 211 13.30 -8.64 1.95
N ARG A 212 14.44 -8.92 1.28
CA ARG A 212 14.70 -10.22 0.65
C ARG A 212 14.76 -11.38 1.65
N GLU A 213 15.25 -11.13 2.86
CA GLU A 213 15.26 -12.13 3.96
C GLU A 213 13.87 -12.42 4.51
N LEU A 214 13.03 -11.39 4.66
CA LEU A 214 11.72 -11.51 5.27
C LEU A 214 10.72 -12.21 4.34
N VAL A 215 10.65 -11.80 3.07
CA VAL A 215 9.64 -12.24 2.10
C VAL A 215 9.39 -13.76 2.09
N PRO A 216 10.41 -14.64 2.03
CA PRO A 216 10.18 -16.09 1.99
C PRO A 216 9.50 -16.68 3.23
N HIS A 217 9.51 -15.96 4.35
CA HIS A 217 8.97 -16.39 5.64
C HIS A 217 7.59 -15.78 5.95
N LEU A 218 7.14 -14.82 5.15
CA LEU A 218 5.85 -14.15 5.32
C LEU A 218 4.73 -14.97 4.71
N ARG A 219 3.57 -14.99 5.38
CA ARG A 219 2.33 -15.50 4.81
C ARG A 219 1.46 -14.32 4.38
N LEU A 220 1.44 -14.03 3.08
CA LEU A 220 0.64 -12.92 2.54
C LEU A 220 -0.85 -13.11 2.87
N ALA A 221 -1.53 -12.05 3.31
CA ALA A 221 -2.92 -12.11 3.77
C ALA A 221 -3.72 -10.86 3.37
N GLY A 222 -4.43 -10.25 4.32
CA GLY A 222 -5.29 -9.09 4.13
C GLY A 222 -6.27 -8.98 5.31
N PRO A 223 -7.27 -8.09 5.27
CA PRO A 223 -7.53 -7.08 4.24
C PRO A 223 -6.39 -6.04 4.08
N THR A 224 -6.50 -5.19 3.08
CA THR A 224 -5.53 -4.13 2.78
C THR A 224 -6.05 -2.78 3.26
N SER A 225 -5.31 -2.14 4.18
CA SER A 225 -5.56 -0.78 4.68
C SER A 225 -4.21 -0.09 4.91
N PHE A 226 -4.09 1.18 4.56
CA PHE A 226 -2.88 1.96 4.85
C PHE A 226 -2.95 2.69 6.20
N ALA A 227 -4.09 2.63 6.88
CA ALA A 227 -4.24 3.26 8.19
C ALA A 227 -3.16 2.82 9.19
N PRO A 228 -2.81 1.52 9.33
CA PRO A 228 -1.79 1.08 10.27
C PRO A 228 -0.41 1.72 10.03
N ILE A 229 0.03 1.78 8.78
CA ILE A 229 1.35 2.32 8.43
C ILE A 229 1.39 3.84 8.52
N ILE A 230 0.31 4.52 8.15
CA ILE A 230 0.20 5.97 8.33
C ILE A 230 0.20 6.33 9.81
N GLU A 231 -0.55 5.59 10.65
CA GLU A 231 -0.56 5.79 12.10
C GLU A 231 0.81 5.53 12.75
N MET A 232 1.56 4.54 12.26
CA MET A 232 2.94 4.32 12.70
C MET A 232 3.83 5.52 12.35
N ALA A 233 3.72 6.05 11.13
CA ALA A 233 4.48 7.24 10.75
C ALA A 233 4.11 8.47 11.58
N MET A 234 2.81 8.66 11.89
CA MET A 234 2.38 9.71 12.82
C MET A 234 3.01 9.57 14.21
N THR A 235 3.12 8.33 14.73
CA THR A 235 3.78 8.04 16.01
C THR A 235 5.25 8.47 15.96
N ILE A 236 5.99 8.11 14.91
CA ILE A 236 7.41 8.47 14.73
C ILE A 236 7.59 9.99 14.66
N VAL A 237 6.72 10.69 13.92
CA VAL A 237 6.75 12.16 13.83
C VAL A 237 6.53 12.80 15.20
N GLU A 238 5.59 12.32 16.01
CA GLU A 238 5.42 12.86 17.36
C GLU A 238 6.61 12.56 18.29
N GLN A 239 7.15 11.35 18.22
CA GLN A 239 8.31 10.92 19.01
C GLN A 239 9.55 11.76 18.71
N SER A 240 9.81 12.06 17.43
CA SER A 240 10.89 12.95 16.99
C SER A 240 10.74 14.42 17.42
N GLY A 241 9.61 14.79 18.03
CA GLY A 241 9.33 16.18 18.42
C GLY A 241 8.72 17.02 17.31
N GLY A 242 8.12 16.39 16.29
CA GLY A 242 7.55 17.06 15.13
C GLY A 242 8.59 17.42 14.07
N GLN A 243 9.64 16.60 13.91
CA GLN A 243 10.53 16.74 12.75
C GLN A 243 9.81 16.34 11.47
N TYR A 244 10.21 16.90 10.34
CA TYR A 244 9.62 16.58 9.05
C TYR A 244 10.00 15.16 8.62
N HIS A 245 8.99 14.38 8.20
CA HIS A 245 9.18 13.02 7.69
C HIS A 245 8.49 12.83 6.35
N VAL A 246 9.05 11.95 5.53
CA VAL A 246 8.40 11.42 4.32
C VAL A 246 8.16 9.93 4.51
N LEU A 247 6.90 9.51 4.52
CA LEU A 247 6.49 8.12 4.51
C LEU A 247 6.40 7.63 3.06
N LEU A 248 7.22 6.63 2.71
CA LEU A 248 7.20 5.93 1.44
C LEU A 248 6.43 4.62 1.62
N ILE A 249 5.25 4.52 1.02
CA ILE A 249 4.46 3.29 1.00
C ILE A 249 4.65 2.64 -0.38
N ILE A 250 5.16 1.41 -0.43
CA ILE A 250 5.22 0.63 -1.67
C ILE A 250 4.11 -0.42 -1.60
N ALA A 251 3.18 -0.39 -2.55
CA ALA A 251 1.98 -1.23 -2.53
C ALA A 251 1.43 -1.51 -3.93
N ASP A 252 0.56 -2.51 -4.04
CA ASP A 252 -0.09 -2.90 -5.31
C ASP A 252 -1.43 -2.19 -5.58
N GLY A 253 -1.83 -1.30 -4.67
CA GLY A 253 -3.01 -0.44 -4.79
C GLY A 253 -4.35 -1.10 -4.48
N GLN A 254 -4.37 -2.36 -4.05
CA GLN A 254 -5.62 -3.10 -3.81
C GLN A 254 -6.18 -2.89 -2.39
N VAL A 255 -6.49 -1.63 -2.02
CA VAL A 255 -7.22 -1.37 -0.76
C VAL A 255 -8.57 -2.11 -0.80
N THR A 256 -8.86 -2.89 0.25
CA THR A 256 -9.96 -3.84 0.20
C THR A 256 -11.31 -3.13 0.09
N ARG A 257 -12.10 -3.51 -0.92
CA ARG A 257 -13.50 -3.11 -1.08
C ARG A 257 -14.42 -4.24 -0.66
N SER A 258 -15.45 -3.94 0.14
CA SER A 258 -16.48 -4.95 0.43
C SER A 258 -17.34 -5.17 -0.81
N VAL A 259 -17.77 -6.40 -1.06
CA VAL A 259 -18.72 -6.75 -2.13
C VAL A 259 -20.09 -6.09 -1.94
N ASP A 260 -20.41 -5.68 -0.71
CA ASP A 260 -21.66 -4.99 -0.36
C ASP A 260 -21.54 -3.46 -0.44
N THR A 261 -20.37 -2.94 -0.84
CA THR A 261 -20.17 -1.49 -0.96
C THR A 261 -20.95 -0.99 -2.17
N ALA A 262 -22.02 -0.22 -1.93
CA ALA A 262 -22.78 0.40 -3.00
C ALA A 262 -21.85 1.31 -3.84
N SER A 263 -22.15 1.43 -5.14
CA SER A 263 -21.37 2.29 -6.04
C SER A 263 -21.26 3.72 -5.47
N GLY A 264 -20.03 4.17 -5.23
CA GLY A 264 -19.74 5.51 -4.67
C GLY A 264 -19.60 5.57 -3.13
N GLN A 265 -19.70 4.45 -2.41
CA GLN A 265 -19.34 4.39 -0.99
C GLN A 265 -17.94 3.81 -0.78
N LEU A 266 -17.29 4.23 0.31
CA LEU A 266 -16.01 3.68 0.76
C LEU A 266 -16.26 2.47 1.65
N SER A 267 -15.41 1.44 1.52
CA SER A 267 -15.31 0.32 2.46
C SER A 267 -14.79 0.79 3.82
N SER A 268 -14.84 -0.09 4.82
CA SER A 268 -14.21 0.19 6.12
C SER A 268 -12.70 0.46 6.02
N GLN A 269 -11.99 -0.24 5.13
CA GLN A 269 -10.55 -0.08 4.96
C GLN A 269 -10.22 1.22 4.21
N GLU A 270 -11.01 1.55 3.19
CA GLU A 270 -10.90 2.82 2.47
C GLU A 270 -11.17 3.99 3.40
N GLN A 271 -12.25 3.95 4.19
CA GLN A 271 -12.59 5.01 5.13
C GLN A 271 -11.50 5.19 6.20
N LYS A 272 -11.00 4.11 6.81
CA LYS A 272 -9.90 4.18 7.78
C LYS A 272 -8.64 4.78 7.17
N THR A 273 -8.34 4.45 5.91
CA THR A 273 -7.19 5.00 5.19
C THR A 273 -7.36 6.50 4.97
N VAL A 274 -8.52 6.95 4.48
CA VAL A 274 -8.84 8.38 4.31
C VAL A 274 -8.74 9.12 5.64
N ASP A 275 -9.31 8.57 6.71
CA ASP A 275 -9.27 9.18 8.05
C ASP A 275 -7.83 9.27 8.59
N ALA A 276 -6.98 8.31 8.29
CA ALA A 276 -5.56 8.35 8.64
C ALA A 276 -4.81 9.43 7.84
N ILE A 277 -5.05 9.57 6.53
CA ILE A 277 -4.46 10.63 5.69
C ILE A 277 -4.86 12.01 6.20
N VAL A 278 -6.15 12.21 6.50
CA VAL A 278 -6.68 13.47 7.04
C VAL A 278 -6.02 13.80 8.39
N ARG A 279 -5.90 12.83 9.30
CA ARG A 279 -5.20 13.06 10.58
C ARG A 279 -3.71 13.35 10.39
N ALA A 280 -3.05 12.65 9.48
CA ALA A 280 -1.64 12.86 9.16
C ALA A 280 -1.34 14.28 8.65
N SER A 281 -2.31 14.92 7.98
CA SER A 281 -2.15 16.31 7.50
C SER A 281 -2.07 17.35 8.62
N GLU A 282 -2.36 17.00 9.88
CA GLU A 282 -2.11 17.86 11.04
C GLU A 282 -0.67 17.77 11.57
N LEU A 283 0.19 16.95 10.94
CA LEU A 283 1.58 16.72 11.31
C LEU A 283 2.52 17.10 10.16
N PRO A 284 3.81 17.37 10.44
CA PRO A 284 4.81 17.59 9.40
C PRO A 284 5.19 16.27 8.71
N LEU A 285 4.22 15.65 8.04
CA LEU A 285 4.32 14.33 7.41
C LEU A 285 3.80 14.39 5.98
N SER A 286 4.68 14.06 5.03
CA SER A 286 4.33 13.78 3.64
C SER A 286 4.23 12.29 3.40
N ILE A 287 3.28 11.87 2.57
CA ILE A 287 3.05 10.47 2.21
C ILE A 287 3.24 10.32 0.70
N VAL A 288 4.10 9.41 0.27
CA VAL A 288 4.28 9.04 -1.13
C VAL A 288 3.93 7.58 -1.30
N LEU A 289 2.88 7.30 -2.05
CA LEU A 289 2.46 5.96 -2.43
C LEU A 289 3.05 5.57 -3.78
N VAL A 290 3.92 4.58 -3.78
CA VAL A 290 4.53 3.98 -4.96
C VAL A 290 3.75 2.74 -5.38
N GLY A 291 2.97 2.89 -6.45
CA GLY A 291 2.12 1.84 -7.01
C GLY A 291 2.89 0.88 -7.91
N VAL A 292 3.09 -0.35 -7.43
CA VAL A 292 3.70 -1.46 -8.19
C VAL A 292 2.64 -2.45 -8.68
N GLY A 293 2.90 -3.17 -9.76
CA GLY A 293 1.94 -4.11 -10.32
C GLY A 293 0.90 -3.49 -11.26
N ASP A 294 -0.19 -4.22 -11.47
CA ASP A 294 -1.18 -3.99 -12.53
C ASP A 294 -2.23 -2.94 -12.17
N GLY A 295 -2.37 -2.56 -10.89
CA GLY A 295 -3.50 -1.78 -10.39
C GLY A 295 -4.80 -2.61 -10.32
N PRO A 296 -5.99 -1.99 -10.41
CA PRO A 296 -6.25 -0.60 -10.84
C PRO A 296 -5.83 0.47 -9.84
N TRP A 297 -5.64 1.70 -10.32
CA TRP A 297 -5.09 2.83 -9.55
C TRP A 297 -6.07 3.98 -9.31
N ASP A 298 -7.34 3.82 -9.67
CA ASP A 298 -8.33 4.92 -9.64
C ASP A 298 -8.51 5.51 -8.25
N MET A 299 -8.57 4.66 -7.22
CA MET A 299 -8.69 5.09 -5.83
C MET A 299 -7.43 5.83 -5.34
N MET A 300 -6.25 5.41 -5.79
CA MET A 300 -4.99 6.05 -5.38
C MET A 300 -4.89 7.46 -5.98
N LYS A 301 -5.39 7.65 -7.21
CA LYS A 301 -5.55 8.97 -7.82
C LYS A 301 -6.62 9.81 -7.12
N GLU A 302 -7.66 9.19 -6.57
CA GLU A 302 -8.67 9.89 -5.77
C GLU A 302 -8.08 10.41 -4.46
N PHE A 303 -7.21 9.63 -3.79
CA PHE A 303 -6.52 10.06 -2.57
C PHE A 303 -5.50 11.20 -2.81
N ASP A 304 -4.85 11.19 -3.97
CA ASP A 304 -3.94 12.24 -4.45
C ASP A 304 -4.64 13.62 -4.46
N ASP A 305 -5.72 13.74 -5.25
CA ASP A 305 -6.31 15.04 -5.58
C ASP A 305 -7.56 15.42 -4.76
N ASN A 306 -8.27 14.45 -4.18
CA ASN A 306 -9.67 14.62 -3.78
C ASN A 306 -9.97 14.19 -2.33
N ILE A 307 -9.14 14.61 -1.37
CA ILE A 307 -9.45 14.50 0.07
C ILE A 307 -9.76 15.90 0.64
N PRO A 308 -11.04 16.34 0.74
CA PRO A 308 -11.35 17.73 1.08
C PRO A 308 -11.06 18.14 2.53
N ALA A 309 -10.94 17.16 3.44
CA ALA A 309 -10.85 17.41 4.88
C ALA A 309 -9.41 17.58 5.40
N ARG A 310 -8.39 17.32 4.57
CA ARG A 310 -6.97 17.45 4.96
C ARG A 310 -6.56 18.92 5.16
N ALA A 311 -5.61 19.20 6.05
CA ALA A 311 -5.14 20.56 6.36
C ALA A 311 -4.15 21.11 5.33
N PHE A 312 -3.49 20.23 4.57
CA PHE A 312 -2.78 20.50 3.33
C PHE A 312 -2.73 19.20 2.51
N ASP A 313 -2.44 19.30 1.22
CA ASP A 313 -2.19 18.16 0.36
C ASP A 313 -0.93 17.43 0.81
N ASN A 314 -1.08 16.28 1.49
CA ASN A 314 0.03 15.55 2.10
C ASN A 314 0.23 14.16 1.51
N PHE A 315 -0.36 13.88 0.34
CA PHE A 315 -0.37 12.54 -0.26
C PHE A 315 -0.10 12.63 -1.75
N GLN A 316 1.00 12.00 -2.20
CA GLN A 316 1.39 11.86 -3.60
C GLN A 316 1.24 10.40 -4.05
N PHE A 317 0.55 10.14 -5.15
CA PHE A 317 0.55 8.83 -5.82
C PHE A 317 1.53 8.77 -7.01
N VAL A 318 2.32 7.70 -7.11
CA VAL A 318 3.23 7.45 -8.23
C VAL A 318 3.01 6.06 -8.82
N ASN A 319 2.57 6.00 -10.08
CA ASN A 319 2.42 4.74 -10.80
C ASN A 319 3.77 4.23 -11.33
N PHE A 320 4.50 3.48 -10.50
CA PHE A 320 5.82 2.95 -10.81
C PHE A 320 5.80 2.05 -12.05
N SER A 321 4.83 1.12 -12.11
CA SER A 321 4.68 0.18 -13.22
C SER A 321 4.47 0.89 -14.56
N GLU A 322 3.65 1.94 -14.59
CA GLU A 322 3.44 2.73 -15.80
C GLU A 322 4.73 3.41 -16.25
N ILE A 323 5.48 4.05 -15.35
CA ILE A 323 6.76 4.71 -15.68
C ILE A 323 7.77 3.68 -16.20
N MET A 324 7.88 2.53 -15.53
CA MET A 324 8.83 1.48 -15.89
C MET A 324 8.47 0.75 -17.19
N SER A 325 7.20 0.77 -17.62
CA SER A 325 6.78 0.16 -18.89
C SER A 325 7.05 1.04 -20.12
N LYS A 326 7.32 2.34 -19.95
CA LYS A 326 7.58 3.27 -21.06
C LYS A 326 8.75 2.83 -21.95
N ASN A 327 8.66 3.06 -23.25
CA ASN A 327 9.75 2.75 -24.17
C ASN A 327 10.83 3.85 -24.16
N MET A 328 11.69 3.82 -23.15
CA MET A 328 12.80 4.78 -22.95
C MET A 328 13.97 4.14 -22.20
N PRO A 329 15.19 4.72 -22.26
CA PRO A 329 16.34 4.20 -21.53
C PRO A 329 16.08 4.08 -20.03
N GLN A 330 16.64 3.03 -19.40
CA GLN A 330 16.45 2.72 -17.99
C GLN A 330 16.75 3.92 -17.07
N SER A 331 17.89 4.58 -17.26
CA SER A 331 18.27 5.77 -16.48
C SER A 331 17.24 6.91 -16.55
N ARG A 332 16.55 7.08 -17.68
CA ARG A 332 15.48 8.08 -17.79
C ARG A 332 14.22 7.64 -17.06
N LYS A 333 13.91 6.34 -17.00
CA LYS A 333 12.75 5.82 -16.24
C LYS A 333 12.96 6.04 -14.76
N GLU A 334 14.15 5.73 -14.28
CA GLU A 334 14.56 5.93 -12.88
C GLU A 334 14.48 7.41 -12.51
N ALA A 335 15.04 8.30 -13.34
CA ALA A 335 14.93 9.74 -13.13
C ALA A 335 13.46 10.25 -13.16
N ALA A 336 12.62 9.74 -14.06
CA ALA A 336 11.21 10.10 -14.12
C ALA A 336 10.44 9.62 -12.89
N PHE A 337 10.72 8.42 -12.41
CA PHE A 337 10.12 7.87 -11.18
C PHE A 337 10.55 8.67 -9.95
N ALA A 338 11.85 8.90 -9.79
CA ALA A 338 12.41 9.74 -8.74
C ALA A 338 11.78 11.13 -8.69
N LEU A 339 11.69 11.79 -9.85
CA LEU A 339 11.06 13.09 -9.98
C LEU A 339 9.58 13.06 -9.60
N SER A 340 8.84 12.04 -10.02
CA SER A 340 7.41 11.90 -9.71
C SER A 340 7.18 11.70 -8.21
N ALA A 341 8.04 10.91 -7.54
CA ALA A 341 7.98 10.69 -6.09
C ALA A 341 8.30 11.93 -5.25
N LEU A 342 9.06 12.86 -5.83
CA LEU A 342 9.51 14.08 -5.17
C LEU A 342 8.67 15.32 -5.50
N MET A 343 7.72 15.21 -6.43
CA MET A 343 7.10 16.34 -7.10
C MET A 343 6.44 17.33 -6.14
N GLU A 344 5.75 16.84 -5.12
CA GLU A 344 5.01 17.67 -4.17
C GLU A 344 5.76 18.00 -2.89
N ILE A 345 6.83 17.27 -2.58
CA ILE A 345 7.57 17.39 -1.31
C ILE A 345 7.99 18.85 -1.01
N PRO A 346 8.45 19.67 -1.97
CA PRO A 346 8.81 21.06 -1.69
C PRO A 346 7.63 21.92 -1.22
N GLN A 347 6.48 21.81 -1.88
CA GLN A 347 5.27 22.56 -1.50
C GLN A 347 4.67 22.02 -0.21
N GLN A 348 4.71 20.69 -0.02
CA GLN A 348 4.26 20.03 1.21
C GLN A 348 5.07 20.51 2.42
N TYR A 349 6.40 20.49 2.33
CA TYR A 349 7.27 21.02 3.38
C TYR A 349 6.95 22.48 3.71
N LYS A 350 6.83 23.34 2.69
CA LYS A 350 6.43 24.75 2.89
C LYS A 350 5.09 24.89 3.61
N ALA A 351 4.11 24.06 3.26
CA ALA A 351 2.83 24.05 3.96
C ALA A 351 3.00 23.73 5.45
N THR A 352 3.86 22.79 5.83
CA THR A 352 4.11 22.47 7.25
C THR A 352 4.72 23.66 8.02
N VAL A 353 5.58 24.44 7.37
CA VAL A 353 6.18 25.66 7.93
C VAL A 353 5.12 26.75 8.08
N GLU A 354 4.33 27.01 7.04
CA GLU A 354 3.31 28.07 7.01
C GLU A 354 2.12 27.78 7.94
N LEU A 355 1.76 26.51 8.11
CA LEU A 355 0.76 26.07 9.10
C LEU A 355 1.29 26.10 10.53
N GLY A 356 2.61 26.27 10.72
CA GLY A 356 3.25 26.31 12.03
C GLY A 356 3.18 24.97 12.77
N ILE A 357 3.14 23.85 12.04
CA ILE A 357 3.10 22.49 12.59
C ILE A 357 4.49 21.83 12.66
N LEU A 358 5.47 22.34 11.92
CA LEU A 358 6.86 21.89 12.00
C LEU A 358 7.49 22.17 13.38
N GLY A 359 8.20 21.19 13.93
CA GLY A 359 8.88 21.27 15.23
C GLY A 359 7.94 21.28 16.44
N ARG A 360 6.69 20.82 16.28
CA ARG A 360 5.68 20.79 17.35
C ARG A 360 5.06 19.41 17.50
N ARG A 361 4.82 19.01 18.76
CA ARG A 361 4.01 17.83 19.08
C ARG A 361 2.54 18.20 19.09
N SER A 362 1.73 17.51 18.28
CA SER A 362 0.28 17.65 18.29
C SER A 362 -0.35 16.96 19.51
N MET A 363 0.26 15.86 19.98
CA MET A 363 -0.27 14.95 21.02
C MET A 363 -1.65 14.40 20.65
N LYS A 364 -1.92 14.32 19.34
CA LYS A 364 -3.20 13.87 18.77
C LYS A 364 -3.04 12.60 17.96
N ALA A 365 -1.82 12.22 17.60
CA ALA A 365 -1.57 10.95 16.94
C ALA A 365 -1.87 9.79 17.90
N PRO A 366 -2.42 8.68 17.40
CA PRO A 366 -2.45 7.45 18.18
C PRO A 366 -1.02 6.99 18.46
N GLU A 367 -0.73 6.54 19.68
CA GLU A 367 0.54 5.90 20.02
C GLU A 367 0.50 4.44 19.57
N ARG A 368 1.09 4.16 18.40
CA ARG A 368 1.12 2.83 17.81
C ARG A 368 2.44 2.13 18.13
N VAL A 369 2.37 0.84 18.43
CA VAL A 369 3.53 -0.01 18.70
C VAL A 369 3.62 -1.07 17.60
N PRO A 370 4.77 -1.23 16.91
CA PRO A 370 4.92 -2.25 15.89
C PRO A 370 4.98 -3.65 16.51
N LEU A 371 4.51 -4.65 15.77
CA LEU A 371 4.78 -6.05 16.08
C LEU A 371 6.25 -6.38 15.72
N PRO A 372 6.88 -7.38 16.38
CA PRO A 372 8.15 -7.92 15.90
C PRO A 372 7.98 -8.58 14.52
N PRO A 373 9.06 -8.74 13.72
CA PRO A 373 8.98 -9.39 12.43
C PRO A 373 8.48 -10.84 12.57
N PRO A 374 7.63 -11.35 11.66
CA PRO A 374 7.10 -12.70 11.74
C PRO A 374 8.24 -13.72 11.55
N GLY A 375 8.65 -14.36 12.64
CA GLY A 375 9.79 -15.27 12.66
C GLY A 375 9.39 -16.74 12.49
N GLY A 376 9.81 -17.33 11.38
CA GLY A 376 9.97 -18.78 11.27
C GLY A 376 11.23 -19.26 11.97
N SER A 377 11.22 -19.30 13.31
CA SER A 377 11.97 -20.23 14.18
C SER A 377 11.81 -19.81 15.64
N HIS A 378 11.39 -20.77 16.46
CA HIS A 378 11.36 -20.67 17.91
C HIS A 378 12.78 -20.40 18.44
N ASP A 379 13.02 -19.19 18.93
CA ASP A 379 13.84 -19.01 20.11
C ASP A 379 13.16 -17.94 20.97
N ALA A 380 12.69 -18.38 22.13
CA ALA A 380 12.10 -17.53 23.14
C ALA A 380 13.18 -16.61 23.74
N TYR A 381 13.39 -15.46 23.13
CA TYR A 381 14.14 -14.38 23.77
C TYR A 381 13.19 -13.57 24.64
N SER A 382 13.38 -13.74 25.95
CA SER A 382 12.73 -13.00 27.02
C SER A 382 12.74 -11.50 26.74
N TYR A 383 11.56 -10.89 26.62
CA TYR A 383 11.40 -9.44 26.63
C TYR A 383 11.93 -8.89 27.96
N GLY A 384 13.15 -8.38 27.93
CA GLY A 384 13.70 -7.52 28.95
C GLY A 384 13.43 -6.08 28.55
N THR A 385 12.40 -5.46 29.12
CA THR A 385 12.21 -4.00 29.08
C THR A 385 13.46 -3.33 29.63
N LYS A 386 14.25 -2.67 28.76
CA LYS A 386 15.29 -1.73 29.17
C LYS A 386 14.99 -0.37 28.56
N SER A 387 14.15 0.40 29.25
CA SER A 387 14.19 1.86 29.14
C SER A 387 15.56 2.36 29.57
N PHE A 388 16.11 3.29 28.79
CA PHE A 388 17.28 4.07 29.15
C PHE A 388 16.99 4.91 30.41
N SER A 389 17.67 4.62 31.52
CA SER A 389 17.81 5.52 32.68
C SER A 389 19.05 5.16 33.50
N LYS A 390 19.91 6.17 33.80
CA LYS A 390 21.15 6.04 34.58
C LYS A 390 20.89 5.83 36.10
N PRO A 391 21.87 5.32 36.88
CA PRO A 391 21.63 4.74 38.22
C PRO A 391 21.99 5.64 39.41
N GLN A 392 21.25 5.55 40.53
CA GLN A 392 21.75 5.68 41.93
C GLN A 392 20.66 5.33 42.98
N PRO A 393 20.99 5.10 44.29
CA PRO A 393 20.66 3.83 44.94
C PRO A 393 19.66 3.86 46.12
N SER A 394 18.97 2.73 46.26
CA SER A 394 18.33 2.06 47.42
C SER A 394 18.13 2.79 48.76
N THR A 395 16.89 2.73 49.26
CA THR A 395 16.59 2.34 50.66
C THR A 395 15.26 1.56 50.74
N SER A 396 15.16 0.72 51.76
CA SER A 396 14.25 -0.42 51.94
C SER A 396 13.17 -0.20 53.02
N SER A 397 12.15 -1.08 53.03
CA SER A 397 11.36 -1.65 54.16
C SER A 397 9.84 -1.67 53.86
N SER A 398 9.21 -2.85 53.68
CA SER A 398 8.49 -3.71 54.69
C SER A 398 7.00 -3.29 54.85
N ALA A 399 5.93 -4.09 54.95
CA ALA A 399 5.67 -5.54 55.07
C ALA A 399 4.14 -5.86 54.98
N TYR A 400 3.77 -7.03 54.40
CA TYR A 400 2.62 -7.95 54.68
C TYR A 400 1.12 -7.55 54.38
N PRO A 401 0.12 -8.50 54.34
CA PRO A 401 -0.32 -9.28 53.16
C PRO A 401 -1.90 -9.36 53.03
N PRO A 402 -2.56 -10.46 52.56
CA PRO A 402 -3.30 -10.52 51.29
C PRO A 402 -4.84 -10.67 51.43
N TYR A 403 -5.60 -10.39 50.36
CA TYR A 403 -6.91 -11.05 50.14
C TYR A 403 -7.18 -11.28 48.64
N GLU A 404 -7.77 -12.45 48.36
CA GLU A 404 -8.07 -12.99 47.03
C GLU A 404 -9.39 -12.44 46.44
N THR A 405 -9.32 -12.23 45.11
CA THR A 405 -10.33 -12.40 44.04
C THR A 405 -11.80 -11.97 44.19
N ALA A 406 -12.21 -11.09 43.26
CA ALA A 406 -13.37 -11.32 42.39
C ALA A 406 -13.21 -10.51 41.08
N HIS A 407 -13.10 -11.21 39.94
CA HIS A 407 -13.13 -10.60 38.61
C HIS A 407 -14.58 -10.31 38.20
N SER A 408 -14.92 -9.04 38.05
CA SER A 408 -16.15 -8.60 37.36
C SER A 408 -15.78 -8.18 35.93
N ALA A 409 -16.31 -8.92 34.96
CA ALA A 409 -16.19 -8.59 33.54
C ALA A 409 -17.04 -7.34 33.20
N ALA A 410 -16.45 -6.37 32.51
CA ALA A 410 -17.15 -5.24 31.91
C ALA A 410 -17.67 -5.60 30.50
N PRO A 411 -18.79 -5.02 30.05
CA PRO A 411 -19.45 -5.42 28.79
C PRO A 411 -18.77 -4.81 27.56
N ALA A 412 -18.70 -5.59 26.48
CA ALA A 412 -18.21 -5.15 25.17
C ALA A 412 -19.23 -4.25 24.45
N ALA A 413 -18.71 -3.26 23.71
CA ALA A 413 -19.44 -2.31 22.88
C ALA A 413 -20.02 -2.96 21.60
N PRO A 414 -21.06 -2.38 20.97
CA PRO A 414 -21.85 -3.06 19.94
C PRO A 414 -21.16 -2.97 18.57
N SER A 415 -20.72 -4.12 18.06
CA SER A 415 -20.28 -4.33 16.67
C SER A 415 -21.45 -4.81 15.81
N SER A 416 -21.46 -4.43 14.53
CA SER A 416 -22.52 -4.70 13.55
C SER A 416 -22.89 -6.19 13.49
N ALA A 417 -24.19 -6.46 13.49
CA ALA A 417 -24.77 -7.76 13.81
C ALA A 417 -24.50 -8.91 12.81
N TYR A 418 -23.77 -8.68 11.72
CA TYR A 418 -23.51 -9.68 10.67
C TYR A 418 -22.16 -10.40 10.81
N ASP A 419 -21.10 -9.66 11.14
CA ASP A 419 -19.73 -10.20 11.29
C ASP A 419 -19.61 -11.12 12.53
N ASN A 420 -20.56 -10.98 13.45
CA ASN A 420 -20.68 -11.85 14.61
C ASN A 420 -21.32 -13.22 14.29
N GLN A 421 -21.83 -13.46 13.08
CA GLN A 421 -22.61 -14.68 12.79
C GLN A 421 -21.89 -15.72 11.91
N VAL A 422 -20.78 -15.37 11.24
CA VAL A 422 -20.05 -16.29 10.34
C VAL A 422 -18.76 -16.82 10.96
N CYS A 423 -18.40 -18.06 10.63
CA CYS A 423 -17.27 -18.77 11.22
C CYS A 423 -15.94 -18.05 10.89
N PRO A 424 -15.09 -17.76 11.88
CA PRO A 424 -13.83 -17.03 11.68
C PRO A 424 -12.77 -17.83 10.91
N ILE A 425 -13.03 -19.09 10.54
CA ILE A 425 -12.09 -19.95 9.81
C ILE A 425 -12.43 -19.98 8.32
N CYS A 426 -13.67 -20.34 7.99
CA CYS A 426 -14.09 -20.42 6.59
C CYS A 426 -14.71 -19.11 6.07
N LEU A 427 -15.15 -18.21 6.96
CA LEU A 427 -15.84 -16.96 6.62
C LEU A 427 -17.11 -17.16 5.77
N VAL A 428 -17.63 -18.40 5.71
CA VAL A 428 -18.76 -18.79 4.87
C VAL A 428 -19.91 -19.33 5.72
N ASN A 429 -19.63 -20.32 6.57
CA ASN A 429 -20.65 -21.01 7.35
C ASN A 429 -21.03 -20.26 8.63
N PRO A 430 -22.28 -20.34 9.12
CA PRO A 430 -22.68 -19.72 10.37
C PRO A 430 -21.98 -20.35 11.58
N LYS A 431 -21.88 -19.59 12.67
CA LYS A 431 -21.33 -20.05 13.96
C LYS A 431 -22.32 -20.97 14.68
N ASP A 432 -22.24 -22.28 14.44
CA ASP A 432 -23.07 -23.32 15.07
C ASP A 432 -22.30 -24.23 16.04
N MET A 433 -21.08 -23.84 16.44
CA MET A 433 -20.27 -24.53 17.45
C MET A 433 -19.57 -23.54 18.39
N ALA A 434 -19.65 -23.78 19.70
CA ALA A 434 -18.91 -23.06 20.73
C ALA A 434 -17.88 -23.95 21.43
N PHE A 435 -16.73 -23.37 21.78
CA PHE A 435 -15.70 -24.02 22.61
C PHE A 435 -15.87 -23.67 24.08
N GLY A 436 -15.23 -24.45 24.97
CA GLY A 436 -15.23 -24.19 26.43
C GLY A 436 -14.68 -22.81 26.85
N CYS A 437 -14.00 -22.09 25.95
CA CYS A 437 -13.54 -20.71 26.16
C CYS A 437 -14.57 -19.63 25.75
N GLY A 438 -15.75 -20.01 25.26
CA GLY A 438 -16.81 -19.10 24.82
C GLY A 438 -16.73 -18.65 23.35
N HIS A 439 -15.60 -18.88 22.68
CA HIS A 439 -15.43 -18.56 21.25
C HIS A 439 -16.12 -19.57 20.34
N GLN A 440 -16.52 -19.12 19.15
CA GLN A 440 -17.42 -19.85 18.27
C GLN A 440 -16.88 -20.02 16.84
N THR A 441 -17.20 -21.14 16.20
CA THR A 441 -16.91 -21.49 14.80
C THR A 441 -18.10 -22.22 14.18
N CYS A 442 -18.04 -22.57 12.90
CA CYS A 442 -18.95 -23.57 12.35
C CYS A 442 -18.51 -24.99 12.77
N CYS A 443 -19.42 -25.96 12.70
CA CYS A 443 -19.19 -27.36 13.05
C CYS A 443 -18.16 -28.01 12.12
N GLU A 444 -18.18 -27.67 10.83
CA GLU A 444 -17.24 -28.20 9.85
C GLU A 444 -15.80 -27.80 10.18
N CYS A 445 -15.58 -26.53 10.51
CA CYS A 445 -14.25 -26.04 10.87
C CYS A 445 -13.85 -26.40 12.31
N GLY A 446 -14.80 -26.49 13.25
CA GLY A 446 -14.52 -26.66 14.68
C GLY A 446 -14.29 -28.10 15.15
N GLN A 447 -14.71 -29.11 14.37
CA GLN A 447 -14.61 -30.52 14.76
C GLN A 447 -13.17 -31.02 14.90
N THR A 448 -12.27 -30.55 14.04
CA THR A 448 -10.87 -31.03 13.97
C THR A 448 -9.87 -30.16 14.74
N LEU A 449 -10.31 -29.05 15.33
CA LEU A 449 -9.42 -28.13 16.04
C LEU A 449 -9.04 -28.65 17.42
N GLU A 450 -7.74 -28.69 17.73
CA GLU A 450 -7.25 -29.02 19.08
C GLU A 450 -7.13 -27.77 19.99
N SER A 451 -6.99 -26.59 19.40
CA SER A 451 -6.88 -25.30 20.10
C SER A 451 -7.80 -24.25 19.48
N CYS A 452 -8.30 -23.33 20.32
CA CYS A 452 -9.21 -22.29 19.88
C CYS A 452 -8.50 -21.32 18.92
N PRO A 453 -9.04 -21.04 17.72
CA PRO A 453 -8.39 -20.17 16.73
C PRO A 453 -8.33 -18.70 17.19
N ILE A 454 -9.14 -18.31 18.17
CA ILE A 454 -9.23 -16.93 18.64
C ILE A 454 -8.34 -16.70 19.87
N CYS A 455 -8.41 -17.56 20.89
CA CYS A 455 -7.68 -17.38 22.16
C CYS A 455 -6.61 -18.43 22.43
N ARG A 456 -6.40 -19.39 21.52
CA ARG A 456 -5.38 -20.46 21.59
C ARG A 456 -5.51 -21.42 22.78
N SER A 457 -6.58 -21.33 23.56
CA SER A 457 -6.87 -22.27 24.65
C SER A 457 -7.14 -23.69 24.10
N PRO A 458 -6.66 -24.77 24.75
CA PRO A 458 -6.97 -26.14 24.35
C PRO A 458 -8.49 -26.40 24.34
N ILE A 459 -9.00 -27.04 23.29
CA ILE A 459 -10.43 -27.33 23.14
C ILE A 459 -10.75 -28.66 23.83
N THR A 460 -11.19 -28.57 25.08
CA THR A 460 -11.66 -29.73 25.86
C THR A 460 -13.17 -29.96 25.71
N THR A 461 -13.93 -28.92 25.38
CA THR A 461 -15.40 -28.94 25.29
C THR A 461 -15.84 -28.32 23.97
N ARG A 462 -16.72 -29.02 23.24
CA ARG A 462 -17.39 -28.55 22.01
C ARG A 462 -18.89 -28.65 22.21
N ILE A 463 -19.61 -27.56 22.02
CA ILE A 463 -21.06 -27.47 22.18
C ILE A 463 -21.64 -27.10 20.83
N LYS A 464 -22.50 -27.96 20.28
CA LYS A 464 -23.27 -27.62 19.08
C LYS A 464 -24.42 -26.68 19.45
N LEU A 465 -24.52 -25.56 18.74
CA LEU A 465 -25.58 -24.57 18.91
C LEU A 465 -26.68 -24.88 17.87
N TYR A 466 -27.94 -24.79 18.28
CA TYR A 466 -29.12 -25.06 17.45
C TYR A 466 -29.87 -23.79 17.08
#